data_AF-A0A353TEY7-F1
#
_entry.id   AF-A0A353TEY7-F1
#
_cell.length_a   1.000
_cell.length_b   1.000
_cell.length_c   1.000
_cell.angle_alpha   90.00
_cell.angle_beta   90.00
_cell.angle_gamma   90.00
#
_symmetry.space_group_name_H-M   'P 1'
#
loop_
_entity.id
_entity.type
_entity.pdbx_description
1 polymer ?
#
loop_
_entity_poly.entity_id
_entity_poly.type
_entity_poly.pdbx_seq_one_letter_code
_entity_poly.pdbx_strand_id
1 'polypeptide(L)'
;MKGIVCAVLISFFIPVAGAQTPMINRDSIPHYFDQVKQATRENVKIWDKDIYGPIMLIEEGTRVIYANEPDKDNVLVARRGYYTGVLPKEISFQNTSLDWNGKTWAIIVLPLSPNKYQRLDLITHELFHSAQLSLGFDIRGSDNYHLDEKDGRVFLRLELEALKKALRARRLSLAEEHLRNALIFRKYRHLVYSGSQLSENKLELLEGLATYTGQMMSGRDKWQLREYLIARLEDYPNTPSFVRSFAYETVAVYGFFLYQKNNNWNKGISGETDLTEFFEEAFELDMRIVLPSYVRQLSEDYRGKEIRDEETLRSEKHTLTLNELRDKFLEKPRLEIKLEDMNMSFDPVNPIPLDVDEGTVYPTIRISDNWGILTVTGGGALLSPGLVWVVVSEPVEIGEDEITGEGWRIELNKGYYLEKNNQGNYLMTKKKNE
;
A
#
# COMPACT_ATOMS: atom_id res chain seq x y z
N MET A 1 -20.58 17.98 1.73
CA MET A 1 -19.30 17.54 2.32
C MET A 1 -18.87 16.31 1.56
N LYS A 2 -17.96 16.47 0.59
CA LYS A 2 -17.31 15.35 -0.08
C LYS A 2 -15.96 15.23 0.61
N GLY A 3 -15.80 14.22 1.47
CA GLY A 3 -14.49 13.92 2.03
C GLY A 3 -13.57 13.52 0.88
N ILE A 4 -12.41 14.16 0.80
CA ILE A 4 -11.36 13.78 -0.14
C ILE A 4 -10.82 12.42 0.32
N VAL A 5 -10.82 11.45 -0.59
CA VAL A 5 -10.51 10.04 -0.32
C VAL A 5 -9.05 9.79 -0.68
N CYS A 6 -8.22 9.44 0.31
CA CYS A 6 -6.87 8.92 0.09
C CYS A 6 -6.90 7.39 0.24
N ALA A 7 -6.87 6.66 -0.89
CA ALA A 7 -6.30 5.31 -0.92
C ALA A 7 -4.78 5.45 -1.09
N VAL A 8 -3.97 4.55 -0.50
CA VAL A 8 -2.49 4.69 -0.46
C VAL A 8 -1.84 3.35 -0.77
N LEU A 9 -0.96 3.31 -1.78
CA LEU A 9 -0.48 2.07 -2.43
C LEU A 9 1.03 1.99 -2.62
N ILE A 10 1.49 0.74 -2.52
CA ILE A 10 2.89 0.31 -2.53
C ILE A 10 3.38 0.11 -3.96
N SER A 11 4.51 0.73 -4.29
CA SER A 11 5.39 0.23 -5.34
C SER A 11 6.58 -0.49 -4.71
N PHE A 12 6.72 -1.79 -4.98
CA PHE A 12 7.93 -2.53 -4.66
C PHE A 12 9.05 -2.10 -5.61
N PHE A 13 9.79 -1.06 -5.24
CA PHE A 13 11.11 -0.81 -5.79
C PHE A 13 12.15 -1.51 -4.92
N ILE A 14 12.83 -2.49 -5.48
CA ILE A 14 14.13 -2.94 -4.97
C ILE A 14 15.08 -1.75 -5.11
N PRO A 15 15.67 -1.21 -4.03
CA PRO A 15 16.63 -0.12 -4.15
C PRO A 15 17.87 -0.64 -4.89
N VAL A 16 18.10 -0.15 -6.10
CA VAL A 16 19.42 -0.25 -6.73
C VAL A 16 20.27 0.86 -6.11
N ALA A 17 21.27 0.47 -5.33
CA ALA A 17 22.24 1.40 -4.77
C ALA A 17 22.97 2.15 -5.89
N GLY A 18 22.85 3.48 -5.86
CA GLY A 18 23.73 4.45 -6.51
C GLY A 18 23.64 4.57 -8.04
N ALA A 19 22.92 5.58 -8.52
CA ALA A 19 23.25 6.31 -9.75
C ALA A 19 22.40 7.59 -9.85
N GLN A 20 22.97 8.63 -10.47
CA GLN A 20 22.34 9.91 -10.84
C GLN A 20 20.86 9.75 -11.17
N THR A 21 20.00 10.65 -10.67
CA THR A 21 18.58 10.74 -11.04
C THR A 21 18.49 10.70 -12.56
N PRO A 22 18.05 9.58 -13.18
CA PRO A 22 18.09 9.49 -14.63
C PRO A 22 17.06 10.47 -15.15
N MET A 23 17.54 11.56 -15.75
CA MET A 23 16.67 12.56 -16.37
C MET A 23 15.78 11.80 -17.35
N ILE A 24 14.47 11.85 -17.11
CA ILE A 24 13.52 11.08 -17.90
C ILE A 24 13.67 11.50 -19.36
N ASN A 25 13.88 10.53 -20.24
CA ASN A 25 13.77 10.82 -21.65
C ASN A 25 12.30 11.13 -21.96
N ARG A 26 11.98 12.44 -22.07
CA ARG A 26 10.63 12.94 -22.30
C ARG A 26 10.02 12.36 -23.58
N ASP A 27 10.84 11.98 -24.55
CA ASP A 27 10.39 11.35 -25.80
C ASP A 27 9.79 9.95 -25.56
N SER A 28 10.10 9.31 -24.42
CA SER A 28 9.52 8.01 -24.04
C SER A 28 8.12 8.10 -23.44
N ILE A 29 7.66 9.29 -23.02
CA ILE A 29 6.41 9.44 -22.28
C ILE A 29 5.18 9.03 -23.13
N PRO A 30 4.99 9.53 -24.37
CA PRO A 30 3.89 9.07 -25.22
C PRO A 30 3.96 7.56 -25.47
N HIS A 31 5.17 7.02 -25.64
CA HIS A 31 5.36 5.58 -25.84
C HIS A 31 4.87 4.76 -24.64
N TYR A 32 5.09 5.21 -23.41
CA TYR A 32 4.57 4.53 -22.23
C TYR A 32 3.04 4.54 -22.20
N PHE A 33 2.40 5.66 -22.52
CA PHE A 33 0.94 5.73 -22.61
C PHE A 33 0.37 4.80 -23.68
N ASP A 34 1.01 4.73 -24.85
CA ASP A 34 0.60 3.80 -25.91
C ASP A 34 0.76 2.34 -25.50
N GLN A 35 1.86 1.99 -24.81
CA GLN A 35 2.06 0.63 -24.28
C GLN A 35 0.95 0.23 -23.30
N VAL A 36 0.58 1.12 -22.38
CA VAL A 36 -0.49 0.87 -21.39
C VAL A 36 -1.85 0.78 -22.07
N LYS A 37 -2.12 1.66 -23.04
CA LYS A 37 -3.34 1.64 -23.85
C LYS A 37 -3.51 0.33 -24.63
N GLN A 38 -2.42 -0.20 -25.17
CA GLN A 38 -2.44 -1.50 -25.83
C GLN A 38 -2.68 -2.63 -24.82
N ALA A 39 -1.94 -2.64 -23.70
CA ALA A 39 -2.03 -3.69 -22.69
C ALA A 39 -3.45 -3.81 -22.09
N THR A 40 -4.07 -2.70 -21.75
CA THR A 40 -5.45 -2.64 -21.22
C THR A 40 -6.47 -3.14 -22.25
N ARG A 41 -6.37 -2.71 -23.51
CA ARG A 41 -7.24 -3.17 -24.62
C ARG A 41 -7.13 -4.67 -24.89
N GLU A 42 -5.92 -5.22 -24.89
CA GLU A 42 -5.69 -6.65 -25.11
C GLU A 42 -6.26 -7.50 -23.96
N ASN A 43 -6.42 -6.90 -22.78
CA ASN A 43 -6.84 -7.57 -21.55
C ASN A 43 -8.25 -7.15 -21.05
N VAL A 44 -9.08 -6.54 -21.91
CA VAL A 44 -10.47 -6.13 -21.58
C VAL A 44 -11.28 -7.27 -20.95
N LYS A 45 -11.02 -8.51 -21.38
CA LYS A 45 -11.74 -9.71 -20.91
C LYS A 45 -11.52 -10.03 -19.43
N ILE A 46 -10.49 -9.47 -18.78
CA ILE A 46 -10.27 -9.70 -17.34
C ILE A 46 -11.47 -9.17 -16.56
N TRP A 47 -11.91 -7.93 -16.81
CA TRP A 47 -12.99 -7.27 -16.07
C TRP A 47 -14.22 -6.95 -16.92
N ASP A 48 -14.27 -7.47 -18.16
CA ASP A 48 -15.24 -7.08 -19.20
C ASP A 48 -15.33 -5.56 -19.39
N LYS A 49 -14.20 -4.88 -19.17
CA LYS A 49 -14.06 -3.43 -19.21
C LYS A 49 -12.63 -3.05 -19.60
N ASP A 50 -12.50 -2.09 -20.51
CA ASP A 50 -11.23 -1.40 -20.75
C ASP A 50 -10.99 -0.43 -19.58
N ILE A 51 -9.97 -0.70 -18.77
CA ILE A 51 -9.60 0.15 -17.63
C ILE A 51 -8.65 1.29 -18.03
N TYR A 52 -8.32 1.46 -19.32
CA TYR A 52 -7.55 2.60 -19.77
C TYR A 52 -8.26 3.91 -19.42
N GLY A 53 -7.62 4.73 -18.60
CA GLY A 53 -8.19 5.96 -18.06
C GLY A 53 -7.16 7.09 -17.96
N PRO A 54 -7.47 8.15 -17.19
CA PRO A 54 -6.56 9.25 -16.96
C PRO A 54 -5.32 8.78 -16.18
N ILE A 55 -4.13 9.03 -16.71
CA ILE A 55 -2.83 8.67 -16.11
C ILE A 55 -2.04 9.96 -15.93
N MET A 56 -1.41 10.10 -14.77
CA MET A 56 -0.51 11.20 -14.44
C MET A 56 0.82 10.67 -13.92
N LEU A 57 1.89 10.91 -14.68
CA LEU A 57 3.25 10.65 -14.24
C LEU A 57 3.81 11.92 -13.59
N ILE A 58 4.34 11.83 -12.37
CA ILE A 58 4.83 12.99 -11.61
C ILE A 58 6.31 12.81 -11.29
N GLU A 59 7.13 13.79 -11.68
CA GLU A 59 8.53 13.87 -11.26
C GLU A 59 8.59 14.38 -9.81
N GLU A 60 9.09 13.56 -8.88
CA GLU A 60 8.97 13.82 -7.44
C GLU A 60 9.56 15.18 -7.01
N GLY A 61 10.79 15.46 -7.43
CA GLY A 61 11.52 16.67 -7.00
C GLY A 61 11.01 17.98 -7.61
N THR A 62 10.49 17.96 -8.84
CA THR A 62 10.04 19.17 -9.56
C THR A 62 8.52 19.32 -9.58
N ARG A 63 7.79 18.24 -9.24
CA ARG A 63 6.34 18.11 -9.36
C ARG A 63 5.82 18.31 -10.78
N VAL A 64 6.69 18.17 -11.79
CA VAL A 64 6.30 18.23 -13.20
C VAL A 64 5.40 17.05 -13.53
N ILE A 65 4.25 17.37 -14.11
CA ILE A 65 3.24 16.42 -14.56
C ILE A 65 3.46 16.06 -16.02
N TYR A 66 3.27 14.77 -16.33
CA TYR A 66 3.04 14.26 -17.67
C TYR A 66 1.76 13.43 -17.68
N ALA A 67 0.73 13.88 -18.40
CA ALA A 67 -0.58 13.24 -18.44
C ALA A 67 -0.94 12.76 -19.86
N ASN A 68 -1.70 11.66 -19.96
CA ASN A 68 -2.13 11.10 -21.24
C ASN A 68 -3.32 11.86 -21.89
N GLU A 69 -4.01 12.69 -21.11
CA GLU A 69 -5.17 13.46 -21.55
C GLU A 69 -5.24 14.82 -20.81
N PRO A 70 -6.05 15.81 -21.26
CA PRO A 70 -6.13 17.11 -20.58
C PRO A 70 -6.90 16.98 -19.27
N ASP A 71 -6.70 17.90 -18.33
CA ASP A 71 -7.61 18.10 -17.20
C ASP A 71 -8.89 18.85 -17.62
N LYS A 72 -9.94 18.87 -16.79
CA LYS A 72 -11.18 19.57 -17.16
C LYS A 72 -11.05 21.09 -17.10
N ASP A 73 -10.17 21.58 -16.24
CA ASP A 73 -10.00 23.02 -15.98
C ASP A 73 -8.95 23.67 -16.90
N ASN A 74 -8.37 22.89 -17.84
CA ASN A 74 -7.35 23.30 -18.81
C ASN A 74 -6.09 23.91 -18.18
N VAL A 75 -5.72 23.44 -17.00
CA VAL A 75 -4.45 23.81 -16.34
C VAL A 75 -3.26 23.14 -17.02
N LEU A 76 -3.43 21.91 -17.51
CA LEU A 76 -2.40 21.18 -18.23
C LEU A 76 -2.29 21.66 -19.69
N VAL A 77 -1.08 21.95 -20.11
CA VAL A 77 -0.78 22.45 -21.46
C VAL A 77 -0.40 21.29 -22.36
N ALA A 78 -1.01 21.24 -23.55
CA ALA A 78 -0.70 20.24 -24.56
C ALA A 78 0.77 20.34 -25.03
N ARG A 79 1.38 19.16 -25.18
CA ARG A 79 2.67 18.92 -25.84
C ARG A 79 2.48 17.76 -26.82
N ARG A 80 3.54 17.43 -27.56
CA ARG A 80 3.47 16.37 -28.58
C ARG A 80 3.25 15.00 -27.91
N GLY A 81 2.00 14.55 -27.87
CA GLY A 81 1.59 13.23 -27.37
C GLY A 81 1.32 13.13 -25.86
N TYR A 82 1.32 14.25 -25.14
CA TYR A 82 0.99 14.30 -23.70
C TYR A 82 0.61 15.72 -23.27
N TYR A 83 0.14 15.87 -22.04
CA TYR A 83 -0.19 17.15 -21.39
C TYR A 83 0.74 17.37 -20.19
N THR A 84 1.11 18.62 -19.92
CA THR A 84 2.10 18.93 -18.86
C THR A 84 1.77 20.18 -18.08
N GLY A 85 2.22 20.20 -16.83
CA GLY A 85 2.05 21.28 -15.87
C GLY A 85 2.90 21.00 -14.64
N VAL A 86 2.65 21.74 -13.56
CA VAL A 86 3.28 21.49 -12.25
C VAL A 86 2.16 21.26 -11.25
N LEU A 87 2.23 20.16 -10.49
CA LEU A 87 1.23 19.88 -9.47
C LEU A 87 1.39 20.90 -8.32
N PRO A 88 0.33 21.62 -7.90
CA PRO A 88 0.40 22.58 -6.79
C PRO A 88 0.99 21.95 -5.54
N LYS A 89 1.83 22.68 -4.80
CA LYS A 89 2.59 22.12 -3.66
C LYS A 89 1.67 21.62 -2.53
N GLU A 90 0.47 22.14 -2.44
CA GLU A 90 -0.54 21.78 -1.43
C GLU A 90 -1.09 20.37 -1.65
N ILE A 91 -0.88 19.79 -2.83
CA ILE A 91 -1.35 18.44 -3.15
C ILE A 91 -0.23 17.45 -2.84
N SER A 92 -0.38 16.62 -1.81
CA SER A 92 0.47 15.45 -1.62
C SER A 92 0.10 14.38 -2.64
N PHE A 93 1.11 13.60 -3.08
CA PHE A 93 0.92 12.59 -4.10
C PHE A 93 1.83 11.38 -3.82
N GLN A 94 1.40 10.24 -4.32
CA GLN A 94 2.12 8.97 -4.32
C GLN A 94 1.48 8.08 -5.40
N ASN A 95 1.97 6.87 -5.60
CA ASN A 95 1.30 5.91 -6.47
C ASN A 95 -0.07 5.58 -5.87
N THR A 96 -1.15 5.99 -6.55
CA THR A 96 -2.56 5.73 -6.24
C THR A 96 -3.50 6.53 -7.16
N SER A 97 -4.81 6.44 -6.94
CA SER A 97 -5.79 7.33 -7.57
C SER A 97 -5.86 8.69 -6.86
N LEU A 98 -5.85 9.79 -7.62
CA LEU A 98 -6.03 11.15 -7.11
C LEU A 98 -7.15 11.88 -7.88
N ASP A 99 -8.10 12.45 -7.15
CA ASP A 99 -9.08 13.37 -7.72
C ASP A 99 -8.47 14.78 -7.87
N TRP A 100 -8.26 15.23 -9.10
CA TRP A 100 -7.72 16.56 -9.40
C TRP A 100 -8.27 17.14 -10.70
N ASN A 101 -8.63 18.43 -10.66
CA ASN A 101 -9.22 19.19 -11.77
C ASN A 101 -10.33 18.42 -12.51
N GLY A 102 -11.26 17.89 -11.73
CA GLY A 102 -12.48 17.25 -12.20
C GLY A 102 -12.32 15.85 -12.78
N LYS A 103 -11.18 15.19 -12.57
CA LYS A 103 -10.91 13.80 -12.98
C LYS A 103 -10.24 13.00 -11.86
N THR A 104 -10.45 11.69 -11.88
CA THR A 104 -9.70 10.72 -11.07
C THR A 104 -8.53 10.22 -11.91
N TRP A 105 -7.31 10.51 -11.47
CA TRP A 105 -6.07 10.16 -12.16
C TRP A 105 -5.40 8.97 -11.48
N ALA A 106 -4.96 7.98 -12.26
CA ALA A 106 -3.94 7.05 -11.80
C ALA A 106 -2.59 7.80 -11.73
N ILE A 107 -2.10 8.03 -10.52
CA ILE A 107 -0.83 8.71 -10.26
C ILE A 107 0.29 7.68 -10.24
N ILE A 108 1.38 8.00 -10.94
CA ILE A 108 2.63 7.26 -10.87
C ILE A 108 3.78 8.23 -10.64
N VAL A 109 4.49 8.03 -9.54
CA VAL A 109 5.73 8.72 -9.19
C VAL A 109 6.86 8.17 -10.03
N LEU A 110 7.59 9.07 -10.67
CA LEU A 110 8.74 8.78 -11.51
C LEU A 110 10.02 8.66 -10.65
N PRO A 111 11.04 7.89 -11.07
CA PRO A 111 11.19 7.25 -12.37
C PRO A 111 10.45 5.91 -12.49
N LEU A 112 9.96 5.62 -13.69
CA LEU A 112 9.44 4.30 -14.03
C LEU A 112 10.59 3.30 -14.24
N SER A 113 10.35 2.03 -13.90
CA SER A 113 11.28 0.95 -14.21
C SER A 113 11.57 0.89 -15.72
N PRO A 114 12.84 0.68 -16.14
CA PRO A 114 13.16 0.44 -17.54
C PRO A 114 12.56 -0.88 -18.05
N ASN A 115 12.30 -1.84 -17.15
CA ASN A 115 11.66 -3.11 -17.48
C ASN A 115 10.19 -2.91 -17.88
N LYS A 116 9.84 -3.29 -19.12
CA LYS A 116 8.48 -3.16 -19.65
C LYS A 116 7.42 -3.84 -18.78
N TYR A 117 7.69 -5.05 -18.30
CA TYR A 117 6.73 -5.83 -17.52
C TYR A 117 6.42 -5.12 -16.20
N GLN A 118 7.45 -4.67 -15.47
CA GLN A 118 7.28 -3.96 -14.19
C GLN A 118 6.56 -2.62 -14.38
N ARG A 119 6.87 -1.89 -15.45
CA ARG A 119 6.21 -0.62 -15.75
C ARG A 119 4.72 -0.80 -16.08
N LEU A 120 4.37 -1.80 -16.89
CA LEU A 120 2.97 -2.10 -17.21
C LEU A 120 2.22 -2.59 -15.98
N ASP A 121 2.82 -3.48 -15.21
CA ASP A 121 2.29 -4.00 -13.93
C ASP A 121 1.90 -2.85 -13.00
N LEU A 122 2.83 -1.93 -12.72
CA LEU A 122 2.57 -0.76 -11.89
C LEU A 122 1.46 0.14 -12.46
N ILE A 123 1.56 0.58 -13.71
CA ILE A 123 0.58 1.55 -14.23
C ILE A 123 -0.83 0.94 -14.32
N THR A 124 -0.94 -0.34 -14.67
CA THR A 124 -2.25 -1.01 -14.76
C THR A 124 -2.83 -1.36 -13.38
N HIS A 125 -1.99 -1.60 -12.38
CA HIS A 125 -2.39 -1.62 -10.97
C HIS A 125 -3.02 -0.28 -10.56
N GLU A 126 -2.34 0.85 -10.80
CA GLU A 126 -2.88 2.19 -10.44
C GLU A 126 -4.15 2.57 -11.22
N LEU A 127 -4.24 2.16 -12.50
CA LEU A 127 -5.46 2.31 -13.29
C LEU A 127 -6.62 1.49 -12.71
N PHE A 128 -6.35 0.32 -12.14
CA PHE A 128 -7.38 -0.49 -11.51
C PHE A 128 -7.99 0.21 -10.30
N HIS A 129 -7.19 0.89 -9.47
CA HIS A 129 -7.72 1.70 -8.37
C HIS A 129 -8.65 2.82 -8.85
N SER A 130 -8.29 3.48 -9.95
CA SER A 130 -9.19 4.46 -10.59
C SER A 130 -10.48 3.83 -11.13
N ALA A 131 -10.46 2.53 -11.47
CA ALA A 131 -11.61 1.79 -11.99
C ALA A 131 -12.44 1.10 -10.90
N GLN A 132 -11.92 0.86 -9.70
CA GLN A 132 -12.52 0.03 -8.64
C GLN A 132 -13.97 0.43 -8.32
N LEU A 133 -14.21 1.73 -8.08
CA LEU A 133 -15.55 2.23 -7.77
C LEU A 133 -16.56 1.88 -8.88
N SER A 134 -16.14 2.03 -10.14
CA SER A 134 -16.98 1.74 -11.30
C SER A 134 -17.18 0.23 -11.57
N LEU A 135 -16.39 -0.61 -10.90
CA LEU A 135 -16.52 -2.06 -10.89
C LEU A 135 -17.27 -2.57 -9.65
N GLY A 136 -17.77 -1.66 -8.80
CA GLY A 136 -18.54 -1.99 -7.60
C GLY A 136 -17.70 -2.23 -6.35
N PHE A 137 -16.41 -1.89 -6.37
CA PHE A 137 -15.52 -1.96 -5.21
C PHE A 137 -15.44 -0.59 -4.53
N ASP A 138 -16.40 -0.27 -3.66
CA ASP A 138 -16.32 0.88 -2.74
C ASP A 138 -15.71 0.42 -1.41
N ILE A 139 -14.39 0.21 -1.43
CA ILE A 139 -13.67 -0.42 -0.33
C ILE A 139 -12.75 0.58 0.32
N ARG A 140 -12.87 0.66 1.65
CA ARG A 140 -11.90 1.38 2.48
C ARG A 140 -10.92 0.35 3.03
N GLY A 141 -9.63 0.66 2.87
CA GLY A 141 -8.57 -0.13 3.48
C GLY A 141 -8.76 -0.22 4.99
N SER A 142 -8.26 -1.30 5.57
CA SER A 142 -8.15 -1.49 7.00
C SER A 142 -6.70 -1.86 7.29
N ASP A 143 -6.16 -1.32 8.37
CA ASP A 143 -4.86 -1.77 8.85
C ASP A 143 -5.03 -3.11 9.58
N ASN A 144 -4.09 -4.02 9.35
CA ASN A 144 -4.07 -5.37 9.91
C ASN A 144 -2.94 -5.46 10.95
N TYR A 145 -3.11 -4.75 12.07
CA TYR A 145 -2.10 -4.60 13.14
C TYR A 145 -1.53 -5.95 13.61
N HIS A 146 -2.36 -6.99 13.68
CA HIS A 146 -1.96 -8.35 14.06
C HIS A 146 -0.89 -8.95 13.14
N LEU A 147 -0.76 -8.47 11.91
CA LEU A 147 0.28 -8.90 10.98
C LEU A 147 1.66 -8.33 11.28
N ASP A 148 1.81 -7.48 12.29
CA ASP A 148 3.13 -7.18 12.88
C ASP A 148 3.33 -7.77 14.28
N GLU A 149 2.34 -8.49 14.80
CA GLU A 149 2.53 -9.36 15.93
C GLU A 149 3.19 -10.68 15.51
N LYS A 150 3.91 -11.29 16.45
CA LYS A 150 4.69 -12.52 16.21
C LYS A 150 3.85 -13.63 15.59
N ASP A 151 2.71 -13.99 16.21
CA ASP A 151 1.93 -15.15 15.77
C ASP A 151 1.21 -14.85 14.44
N GLY A 152 0.75 -13.62 14.22
CA GLY A 152 0.20 -13.19 12.95
C GLY A 152 1.21 -13.30 11.80
N ARG A 153 2.45 -12.84 12.01
CA ARG A 153 3.55 -13.01 11.05
C ARG A 153 3.91 -14.47 10.82
N VAL A 154 4.00 -15.29 11.88
CA VAL A 154 4.31 -16.72 11.76
C VAL A 154 3.30 -17.41 10.84
N PHE A 155 2.00 -17.23 11.09
CA PHE A 155 0.98 -17.93 10.29
C PHE A 155 0.86 -17.38 8.87
N LEU A 156 1.06 -16.07 8.65
CA LEU A 156 1.16 -15.53 7.30
C LEU A 156 2.38 -16.10 6.56
N ARG A 157 3.54 -16.18 7.19
CA ARG A 157 4.75 -16.75 6.55
C ARG A 157 4.58 -18.23 6.21
N LEU A 158 3.88 -18.99 7.06
CA LEU A 158 3.51 -20.38 6.76
C LEU A 158 2.57 -20.48 5.55
N GLU A 159 1.57 -19.59 5.46
CA GLU A 159 0.72 -19.45 4.27
C GLU A 159 1.57 -19.18 3.02
N LEU A 160 2.48 -18.20 3.06
CA LEU A 160 3.34 -17.85 1.93
C LEU A 160 4.31 -18.98 1.53
N GLU A 161 4.87 -19.73 2.49
CA GLU A 161 5.69 -20.92 2.19
C GLU A 161 4.86 -22.01 1.49
N ALA A 162 3.61 -22.20 1.89
CA ALA A 162 2.70 -23.12 1.23
C ALA A 162 2.35 -22.66 -0.20
N LEU A 163 2.04 -21.38 -0.38
CA LEU A 163 1.84 -20.77 -1.70
C LEU A 163 3.08 -20.91 -2.61
N LYS A 164 4.28 -20.70 -2.06
CA LYS A 164 5.55 -20.90 -2.79
C LYS A 164 5.75 -22.36 -3.20
N LYS A 165 5.42 -23.32 -2.33
CA LYS A 165 5.45 -24.75 -2.68
C LYS A 165 4.41 -25.10 -3.74
N ALA A 166 3.21 -24.51 -3.69
CA ALA A 166 2.22 -24.66 -4.74
C ALA A 166 2.76 -24.19 -6.10
N LEU A 167 3.36 -22.99 -6.13
CA LEU A 167 4.03 -22.45 -7.32
C LEU A 167 5.23 -23.28 -7.77
N ARG A 168 5.84 -24.13 -6.93
CA ARG A 168 6.96 -25.00 -7.34
C ARG A 168 6.54 -26.42 -7.69
N ALA A 169 5.30 -26.80 -7.38
CA ALA A 169 4.80 -28.13 -7.65
C ALA A 169 4.78 -28.43 -9.17
N ARG A 170 5.18 -29.66 -9.52
CA ARG A 170 5.18 -30.13 -10.91
C ARG A 170 3.83 -30.68 -11.36
N ARG A 171 2.97 -31.05 -10.40
CA ARG A 171 1.64 -31.63 -10.63
C ARG A 171 0.59 -30.72 -10.04
N LEU A 172 -0.51 -30.52 -10.75
CA LEU A 172 -1.63 -29.69 -10.31
C LEU A 172 -2.20 -30.19 -8.97
N SER A 173 -2.39 -31.50 -8.81
CA SER A 173 -2.92 -32.09 -7.57
C SER A 173 -2.08 -31.76 -6.33
N LEU A 174 -0.75 -31.73 -6.49
CA LEU A 174 0.18 -31.36 -5.41
C LEU A 174 0.17 -29.83 -5.18
N ALA A 175 0.02 -29.05 -6.24
CA ALA A 175 -0.16 -27.60 -6.10
C ALA A 175 -1.42 -27.29 -5.30
N GLU A 176 -2.55 -27.92 -5.62
CA GLU A 176 -3.82 -27.76 -4.91
C GLU A 176 -3.75 -28.22 -3.45
N GLU A 177 -2.98 -29.27 -3.16
CA GLU A 177 -2.72 -29.68 -1.77
C GLU A 177 -1.99 -28.58 -0.98
N HIS A 178 -0.96 -27.97 -1.58
CA HIS A 178 -0.26 -26.85 -0.96
C HIS A 178 -1.16 -25.60 -0.83
N LEU A 179 -2.07 -25.35 -1.78
CA LEU A 179 -3.06 -24.26 -1.69
C LEU A 179 -4.04 -24.48 -0.53
N ARG A 180 -4.57 -25.70 -0.36
CA ARG A 180 -5.40 -26.05 0.80
C ARG A 180 -4.64 -25.87 2.11
N ASN A 181 -3.38 -26.28 2.18
CA ASN A 181 -2.55 -26.08 3.36
C ASN A 181 -2.29 -24.60 3.67
N ALA A 182 -2.11 -23.76 2.64
CA ALA A 182 -2.01 -22.31 2.80
C ALA A 182 -3.28 -21.73 3.44
N LEU A 183 -4.45 -22.14 2.94
CA LEU A 183 -5.75 -21.73 3.49
C LEU A 183 -5.98 -22.22 4.93
N ILE A 184 -5.44 -23.38 5.32
CA ILE A 184 -5.49 -23.85 6.72
C ILE A 184 -4.70 -22.91 7.64
N PHE A 185 -3.52 -22.46 7.23
CA PHE A 185 -2.75 -21.48 8.01
C PHE A 185 -3.46 -20.13 8.11
N ARG A 186 -4.06 -19.65 7.01
CA ARG A 186 -4.91 -18.45 6.99
C ARG A 186 -6.08 -18.57 7.95
N LYS A 187 -6.86 -19.66 7.87
CA LYS A 187 -8.03 -19.89 8.73
C LYS A 187 -7.63 -19.95 10.20
N TYR A 188 -6.51 -20.60 10.52
CA TYR A 188 -6.00 -20.62 11.89
C TYR A 188 -5.60 -19.22 12.37
N ARG A 189 -4.94 -18.41 11.53
CA ARG A 189 -4.61 -17.02 11.84
C ARG A 189 -5.86 -16.19 12.14
N HIS A 190 -6.93 -16.36 11.36
CA HIS A 190 -8.22 -15.70 11.61
C HIS A 190 -8.90 -16.15 12.92
N LEU A 191 -8.71 -17.40 13.33
CA LEU A 191 -9.19 -17.89 14.63
C LEU A 191 -8.41 -17.29 15.81
N VAL A 192 -7.09 -17.09 15.66
CA VAL A 192 -6.26 -16.45 16.69
C VAL A 192 -6.60 -14.96 16.82
N TYR A 193 -6.85 -14.29 15.70
CA TYR A 193 -7.12 -12.86 15.63
C TYR A 193 -8.56 -12.59 15.20
N SER A 194 -9.48 -12.58 16.16
CA SER A 194 -10.91 -12.30 15.89
C SER A 194 -11.10 -11.00 15.11
N GLY A 195 -11.88 -11.05 14.02
CA GLY A 195 -12.15 -9.90 13.15
C GLY A 195 -11.14 -9.67 12.03
N SER A 196 -9.97 -10.33 12.08
CA SER A 196 -8.95 -10.21 11.03
C SER A 196 -9.40 -10.67 9.65
N GLN A 197 -10.30 -11.66 9.57
CA GLN A 197 -10.95 -12.06 8.31
C GLN A 197 -11.52 -10.86 7.54
N LEU A 198 -12.24 -9.97 8.24
CA LEU A 198 -12.88 -8.81 7.61
C LEU A 198 -11.86 -7.73 7.21
N SER A 199 -10.90 -7.42 8.09
CA SER A 199 -9.90 -6.39 7.81
C SER A 199 -8.93 -6.82 6.71
N GLU A 200 -8.57 -8.10 6.67
CA GLU A 200 -7.71 -8.64 5.62
C GLU A 200 -8.43 -8.71 4.29
N ASN A 201 -9.68 -9.21 4.28
CA ASN A 201 -10.47 -9.31 3.06
C ASN A 201 -10.66 -7.93 2.39
N LYS A 202 -10.91 -6.87 3.19
CA LYS A 202 -10.96 -5.49 2.67
C LYS A 202 -9.67 -5.10 1.96
N LEU A 203 -8.52 -5.41 2.54
CA LEU A 203 -7.24 -5.07 1.93
C LEU A 203 -6.92 -5.96 0.73
N GLU A 204 -7.29 -7.24 0.74
CA GLU A 204 -7.14 -8.14 -0.41
C GLU A 204 -8.03 -7.75 -1.59
N LEU A 205 -9.26 -7.30 -1.34
CA LEU A 205 -10.12 -6.74 -2.39
C LEU A 205 -9.59 -5.40 -2.92
N LEU A 206 -8.99 -4.57 -2.05
CA LEU A 206 -8.40 -3.28 -2.43
C LEU A 206 -7.09 -3.49 -3.23
N GLU A 207 -6.09 -4.13 -2.62
CA GLU A 207 -4.73 -4.25 -3.15
C GLU A 207 -4.47 -5.52 -3.90
N GLY A 208 -5.05 -6.63 -3.43
CA GLY A 208 -4.83 -7.93 -4.02
C GLY A 208 -5.43 -8.03 -5.42
N LEU A 209 -6.65 -7.52 -5.63
CA LEU A 209 -7.27 -7.46 -6.96
C LEU A 209 -6.56 -6.50 -7.90
N ALA A 210 -6.08 -5.36 -7.39
CA ALA A 210 -5.28 -4.42 -8.18
C ALA A 210 -3.96 -5.06 -8.60
N THR A 211 -3.28 -5.75 -7.69
CA THR A 211 -2.02 -6.46 -7.96
C THR A 211 -2.23 -7.59 -8.96
N TYR A 212 -3.26 -8.41 -8.78
CA TYR A 212 -3.63 -9.43 -9.75
C TYR A 212 -3.88 -8.83 -11.15
N THR A 213 -4.63 -7.73 -11.21
CA THR A 213 -4.92 -7.03 -12.47
C THR A 213 -3.65 -6.52 -13.15
N GLY A 214 -2.78 -5.84 -12.40
CA GLY A 214 -1.51 -5.33 -12.89
C GLY A 214 -0.62 -6.44 -13.47
N GLN A 215 -0.50 -7.55 -12.74
CA GLN A 215 0.30 -8.68 -13.16
C GLN A 215 -0.25 -9.37 -14.41
N MET A 216 -1.57 -9.55 -14.50
CA MET A 216 -2.21 -10.13 -15.68
C MET A 216 -2.09 -9.22 -16.92
N MET A 217 -2.09 -7.90 -16.74
CA MET A 217 -1.93 -6.92 -17.83
C MET A 217 -0.46 -6.60 -18.15
N SER A 218 0.50 -7.11 -17.37
CA SER A 218 1.92 -6.81 -17.54
C SER A 218 2.52 -7.34 -18.85
N GLY A 219 1.87 -8.29 -19.50
CA GLY A 219 2.33 -8.97 -20.71
C GLY A 219 3.31 -10.12 -20.45
N ARG A 220 3.53 -10.50 -19.19
CA ARG A 220 4.27 -11.73 -18.83
C ARG A 220 3.47 -12.95 -19.31
N ASP A 221 4.16 -13.93 -19.89
CA ASP A 221 3.55 -15.24 -20.12
C ASP A 221 3.38 -16.01 -18.79
N LYS A 222 2.71 -17.16 -18.85
CA LYS A 222 2.44 -18.01 -17.68
C LYS A 222 3.69 -18.38 -16.89
N TRP A 223 4.80 -18.69 -17.56
CA TRP A 223 6.03 -19.13 -16.91
C TRP A 223 6.76 -17.93 -16.31
N GLN A 224 6.83 -16.82 -17.03
CA GLN A 224 7.39 -15.57 -16.53
C GLN A 224 6.62 -15.06 -15.30
N LEU A 225 5.29 -15.13 -15.30
CA LEU A 225 4.46 -14.75 -14.16
C LEU A 225 4.69 -15.68 -12.97
N ARG A 226 4.76 -16.99 -13.20
CA ARG A 226 5.06 -17.99 -12.15
C ARG A 226 6.39 -17.70 -11.47
N GLU A 227 7.47 -17.50 -12.24
CA GLU A 227 8.79 -17.20 -11.68
C GLU A 227 8.82 -15.84 -10.99
N TYR A 228 8.11 -14.85 -11.52
CA TYR A 228 7.95 -13.55 -10.88
C TYR A 228 7.30 -13.67 -9.49
N LEU A 229 6.20 -14.43 -9.38
CA LEU A 229 5.53 -14.68 -8.10
C LEU A 229 6.42 -15.42 -7.11
N ILE A 230 7.17 -16.43 -7.57
CA ILE A 230 8.13 -17.16 -6.72
C ILE A 230 9.18 -16.19 -6.16
N ALA A 231 9.78 -15.35 -7.01
CA ALA A 231 10.80 -14.40 -6.60
C ALA A 231 10.28 -13.39 -5.56
N ARG A 232 9.04 -12.91 -5.73
CA ARG A 232 8.40 -12.03 -4.74
C ARG A 232 8.23 -12.70 -3.39
N LEU A 233 7.72 -13.94 -3.36
CA LEU A 233 7.54 -14.68 -2.11
C LEU A 233 8.87 -15.04 -1.42
N GLU A 234 9.97 -15.14 -2.17
CA GLU A 234 11.30 -15.35 -1.60
C GLU A 234 11.88 -14.11 -0.94
N ASP A 235 11.60 -12.93 -1.48
CA ASP A 235 12.05 -11.65 -0.92
C ASP A 235 11.13 -11.13 0.20
N TYR A 236 9.85 -11.52 0.18
CA TYR A 236 8.83 -11.01 1.11
C TYR A 236 9.20 -11.04 2.61
N PRO A 237 9.93 -12.05 3.16
CA PRO A 237 10.37 -12.02 4.55
C PRO A 237 11.21 -10.79 4.94
N ASN A 238 11.84 -10.11 3.98
CA ASN A 238 12.59 -8.87 4.20
C ASN A 238 11.70 -7.63 4.34
N THR A 239 10.38 -7.76 4.11
CA THR A 239 9.45 -6.63 4.21
C THR A 239 9.31 -6.17 5.67
N PRO A 240 9.57 -4.87 5.97
CA PRO A 240 9.55 -4.33 7.33
C PRO A 240 8.26 -4.60 8.11
N SER A 241 7.11 -4.35 7.48
CA SER A 241 5.77 -4.56 8.05
C SER A 241 4.93 -5.42 7.12
N PHE A 242 4.09 -6.31 7.67
CA PHE A 242 3.13 -7.08 6.86
C PHE A 242 1.69 -6.53 6.91
N VAL A 243 1.45 -5.47 7.70
CA VAL A 243 0.13 -4.89 7.98
C VAL A 243 -0.63 -4.51 6.71
N ARG A 244 0.11 -4.03 5.70
CA ARG A 244 -0.46 -3.63 4.40
C ARG A 244 0.07 -4.45 3.22
N SER A 245 1.27 -5.02 3.32
CA SER A 245 1.96 -5.62 2.17
C SER A 245 1.47 -7.03 1.81
N PHE A 246 0.79 -7.74 2.72
CA PHE A 246 0.45 -9.15 2.47
C PHE A 246 -0.52 -9.34 1.30
N ALA A 247 -1.45 -8.40 1.14
CA ALA A 247 -2.49 -8.44 0.11
C ALA A 247 -1.92 -8.45 -1.31
N TYR A 248 -0.74 -7.86 -1.52
CA TYR A 248 -0.04 -7.83 -2.81
C TYR A 248 0.46 -9.24 -3.22
N GLU A 249 0.71 -10.12 -2.25
CA GLU A 249 1.25 -11.46 -2.52
C GLU A 249 0.16 -12.54 -2.57
N THR A 250 -0.75 -12.55 -1.61
CA THR A 250 -1.68 -13.67 -1.41
C THR A 250 -2.65 -13.83 -2.59
N VAL A 251 -3.41 -12.78 -2.91
CA VAL A 251 -4.42 -12.80 -3.99
C VAL A 251 -3.77 -13.04 -5.35
N ALA A 252 -2.58 -12.52 -5.58
CA ALA A 252 -1.84 -12.73 -6.81
C ALA A 252 -1.55 -14.23 -7.07
N VAL A 253 -1.16 -14.97 -6.03
CA VAL A 253 -0.86 -16.41 -6.15
C VAL A 253 -2.14 -17.24 -6.25
N TYR A 254 -3.16 -16.99 -5.42
CA TYR A 254 -4.45 -17.68 -5.58
C TYR A 254 -5.04 -17.41 -6.97
N GLY A 255 -5.02 -16.15 -7.42
CA GLY A 255 -5.47 -15.72 -8.74
C GLY A 255 -4.73 -16.39 -9.90
N PHE A 256 -3.42 -16.64 -9.76
CA PHE A 256 -2.63 -17.40 -10.75
C PHE A 256 -3.16 -18.82 -10.96
N PHE A 257 -3.54 -19.52 -9.89
CA PHE A 257 -4.11 -20.87 -9.97
C PHE A 257 -5.59 -20.83 -10.39
N LEU A 258 -6.37 -19.91 -9.85
CA LEU A 258 -7.77 -19.73 -10.22
C LEU A 258 -7.93 -19.43 -11.71
N TYR A 259 -7.10 -18.58 -12.29
CA TYR A 259 -7.14 -18.28 -13.72
C TYR A 259 -6.97 -19.54 -14.60
N GLN A 260 -6.23 -20.54 -14.11
CA GLN A 260 -6.04 -21.80 -14.82
C GLN A 260 -7.23 -22.75 -14.66
N LYS A 261 -7.94 -22.71 -13.52
CA LYS A 261 -9.15 -23.50 -13.25
C LYS A 261 -10.39 -22.87 -13.90
N ASN A 262 -10.51 -21.56 -13.80
CA ASN A 262 -11.57 -20.72 -14.36
C ASN A 262 -10.99 -19.34 -14.71
N ASN A 263 -10.78 -19.07 -16.01
CA ASN A 263 -10.24 -17.80 -16.48
C ASN A 263 -11.18 -16.58 -16.30
N ASN A 264 -12.39 -16.80 -15.79
CA ASN A 264 -13.37 -15.77 -15.45
C ASN A 264 -13.61 -15.67 -13.93
N TRP A 265 -12.79 -16.30 -13.08
CA TRP A 265 -13.02 -16.35 -11.62
C TRP A 265 -13.26 -14.98 -10.99
N ASN A 266 -12.52 -13.96 -11.43
CA ASN A 266 -12.55 -12.62 -10.87
C ASN A 266 -13.82 -11.84 -11.25
N LYS A 267 -14.55 -12.26 -12.30
CA LYS A 267 -15.79 -11.60 -12.75
C LYS A 267 -16.98 -11.77 -11.80
N GLY A 268 -16.94 -12.81 -10.96
CA GLY A 268 -17.95 -13.06 -9.94
C GLY A 268 -17.65 -12.37 -8.61
N ILE A 269 -16.51 -11.70 -8.47
CA ILE A 269 -16.09 -11.04 -7.24
C ILE A 269 -16.73 -9.65 -7.17
N SER A 270 -17.21 -9.29 -5.98
CA SER A 270 -17.80 -7.99 -5.65
C SER A 270 -17.16 -7.42 -4.38
N GLY A 271 -17.50 -6.18 -4.01
CA GLY A 271 -17.04 -5.58 -2.76
C GLY A 271 -17.47 -6.31 -1.49
N GLU A 272 -18.48 -7.18 -1.57
CA GLU A 272 -19.00 -7.99 -0.46
C GLU A 272 -18.47 -9.42 -0.45
N THR A 273 -17.65 -9.80 -1.44
CA THR A 273 -17.14 -11.16 -1.53
C THR A 273 -16.11 -11.43 -0.45
N ASP A 274 -16.29 -12.50 0.32
CA ASP A 274 -15.23 -13.04 1.16
C ASP A 274 -14.27 -13.88 0.30
N LEU A 275 -13.07 -13.35 0.08
CA LEU A 275 -12.05 -14.01 -0.73
C LEU A 275 -11.53 -15.29 -0.07
N THR A 276 -11.54 -15.38 1.26
CA THR A 276 -11.10 -16.59 1.95
C THR A 276 -12.10 -17.71 1.70
N GLU A 277 -13.38 -17.48 1.92
CA GLU A 277 -14.44 -18.46 1.61
C GLU A 277 -14.44 -18.83 0.13
N PHE A 278 -14.27 -17.85 -0.76
CA PHE A 278 -14.16 -18.08 -2.20
C PHE A 278 -12.98 -18.98 -2.56
N PHE A 279 -11.80 -18.78 -1.97
CA PHE A 279 -10.64 -19.64 -2.18
C PHE A 279 -10.83 -21.04 -1.58
N GLU A 280 -11.44 -21.14 -0.39
CA GLU A 280 -11.78 -22.43 0.23
C GLU A 280 -12.69 -23.27 -0.67
N GLU A 281 -13.75 -22.67 -1.23
CA GLU A 281 -14.64 -23.33 -2.18
C GLU A 281 -13.88 -23.74 -3.45
N ALA A 282 -13.11 -22.82 -4.04
CA ALA A 282 -12.42 -23.05 -5.30
C ALA A 282 -11.34 -24.14 -5.22
N PHE A 283 -10.71 -24.34 -4.06
CA PHE A 283 -9.69 -25.37 -3.83
C PHE A 283 -10.19 -26.57 -3.02
N GLU A 284 -11.51 -26.65 -2.82
CA GLU A 284 -12.22 -27.79 -2.21
C GLU A 284 -11.73 -28.08 -0.78
N LEU A 285 -11.53 -27.03 0.03
CA LEU A 285 -11.18 -27.16 1.44
C LEU A 285 -12.44 -27.41 2.28
N ASP A 286 -12.77 -28.68 2.52
CA ASP A 286 -13.81 -29.05 3.50
C ASP A 286 -13.19 -29.23 4.89
N MET A 287 -12.93 -28.12 5.59
CA MET A 287 -12.43 -28.14 6.96
C MET A 287 -13.20 -27.17 7.86
N ARG A 288 -14.09 -27.74 8.68
CA ARG A 288 -14.92 -27.00 9.64
C ARG A 288 -14.22 -26.68 10.96
N ILE A 289 -13.28 -27.53 11.38
CA ILE A 289 -12.55 -27.39 12.64
C ILE A 289 -11.05 -27.45 12.34
N VAL A 290 -10.32 -26.41 12.77
CA VAL A 290 -8.86 -26.36 12.65
C VAL A 290 -8.25 -26.56 14.05
N LEU A 291 -7.66 -27.72 14.29
CA LEU A 291 -7.04 -28.03 15.58
C LEU A 291 -5.62 -27.44 15.67
N PRO A 292 -5.25 -26.77 16.79
CA PRO A 292 -3.90 -26.25 16.98
C PRO A 292 -2.78 -27.29 16.82
N SER A 293 -3.03 -28.54 17.22
CA SER A 293 -2.08 -29.65 17.05
C SER A 293 -1.84 -30.00 15.59
N TYR A 294 -2.89 -29.99 14.77
CA TYR A 294 -2.80 -30.26 13.34
C TYR A 294 -2.03 -29.15 12.62
N VAL A 295 -2.31 -27.88 12.92
CA VAL A 295 -1.56 -26.74 12.35
C VAL A 295 -0.08 -26.80 12.74
N ARG A 296 0.22 -27.19 13.98
CA ARG A 296 1.60 -27.38 14.44
C ARG A 296 2.32 -28.47 13.65
N GLN A 297 1.69 -29.64 13.48
CA GLN A 297 2.23 -30.73 12.68
C GLN A 297 2.42 -30.30 11.23
N LEU A 298 1.40 -29.71 10.61
CA LEU A 298 1.45 -29.24 9.22
C LEU A 298 2.59 -28.21 9.03
N SER A 299 2.83 -27.34 10.00
CA SER A 299 3.90 -26.34 9.93
C SER A 299 5.30 -26.94 9.78
N GLU A 300 5.52 -28.20 10.18
CA GLU A 300 6.81 -28.88 10.03
C GLU A 300 7.19 -29.04 8.55
N ASP A 301 6.21 -29.21 7.67
CA ASP A 301 6.41 -29.28 6.23
C ASP A 301 6.71 -27.92 5.59
N TYR A 302 6.50 -26.80 6.29
CA TYR A 302 6.62 -25.44 5.74
C TYR A 302 7.60 -24.57 6.54
N ARG A 303 8.72 -25.16 6.99
CA ARG A 303 9.79 -24.46 7.73
C ARG A 303 9.31 -23.83 9.04
N GLY A 304 8.26 -24.38 9.66
CA GLY A 304 7.60 -23.74 10.79
C GLY A 304 8.49 -23.53 12.02
N LYS A 305 9.49 -24.38 12.26
CA LYS A 305 10.47 -24.14 13.35
C LYS A 305 11.31 -22.90 13.06
N GLU A 306 11.91 -22.82 11.88
CA GLU A 306 12.76 -21.71 11.46
C GLU A 306 12.00 -20.38 11.47
N ILE A 307 10.79 -20.35 10.90
CA ILE A 307 9.93 -19.16 10.89
C ILE A 307 9.62 -18.69 12.32
N ARG A 308 9.30 -19.61 13.24
CA ARG A 308 9.01 -19.24 14.64
C ARG A 308 10.24 -18.67 15.35
N ASP A 309 11.41 -19.26 15.13
CA ASP A 309 12.66 -18.80 15.73
C ASP A 309 13.01 -17.38 15.22
N GLU A 310 12.88 -17.14 13.92
CA GLU A 310 13.10 -15.83 13.30
C GLU A 310 12.10 -14.75 13.78
N GLU A 311 10.81 -15.06 13.80
CA GLU A 311 9.79 -14.11 14.26
C GLU A 311 9.87 -13.83 15.76
N THR A 312 10.38 -14.77 16.56
CA THR A 312 10.67 -14.52 17.99
C THR A 312 11.77 -13.46 18.13
N LEU A 313 12.89 -13.62 17.42
CA LEU A 313 13.99 -12.65 17.44
C LEU A 313 13.57 -11.28 16.89
N ARG A 314 12.75 -11.26 15.84
CA ARG A 314 12.18 -10.00 15.31
C ARG A 314 11.27 -9.34 16.34
N SER A 315 10.36 -10.09 16.96
CA SER A 315 9.41 -9.58 17.94
C SER A 315 10.11 -8.95 19.15
N GLU A 316 11.20 -9.55 19.64
CA GLU A 316 11.98 -8.99 20.76
C GLU A 316 12.58 -7.62 20.40
N LYS A 317 13.18 -7.50 19.22
CA LYS A 317 13.72 -6.21 18.73
C LYS A 317 12.62 -5.19 18.49
N HIS A 318 11.50 -5.63 17.92
CA HIS A 318 10.38 -4.76 17.60
C HIS A 318 9.77 -4.15 18.87
N THR A 319 9.63 -4.93 19.95
CA THR A 319 9.16 -4.41 21.24
C THR A 319 10.02 -3.27 21.77
N LEU A 320 11.36 -3.35 21.62
CA LEU A 320 12.25 -2.26 22.00
C LEU A 320 11.99 -1.00 21.17
N THR A 321 11.87 -1.16 19.85
CA THR A 321 11.53 -0.05 18.94
C THR A 321 10.17 0.58 19.30
N LEU A 322 9.14 -0.22 19.57
CA LEU A 322 7.82 0.31 19.95
C LEU A 322 7.89 1.12 21.26
N ASN A 323 8.66 0.67 22.24
CA ASN A 323 8.83 1.41 23.50
C ASN A 323 9.58 2.73 23.30
N GLU A 324 10.61 2.75 22.46
CA GLU A 324 11.32 3.98 22.09
C GLU A 324 10.40 4.98 21.38
N LEU A 325 9.53 4.49 20.50
CA LEU A 325 8.55 5.32 19.79
C LEU A 325 7.46 5.86 20.74
N ARG A 326 6.96 5.05 21.67
CA ARG A 326 6.02 5.51 22.72
C ARG A 326 6.65 6.60 23.58
N ASP A 327 7.88 6.39 24.06
CA ASP A 327 8.60 7.41 24.82
C ASP A 327 8.75 8.71 24.02
N LYS A 328 9.09 8.62 22.73
CA LYS A 328 9.26 9.76 21.85
C LYS A 328 7.98 10.54 21.57
N PHE A 329 6.87 9.87 21.28
CA PHE A 329 5.64 10.50 20.79
C PHE A 329 4.54 10.66 21.83
N LEU A 330 4.60 9.95 22.96
CA LEU A 330 3.55 9.97 24.00
C LEU A 330 4.03 10.54 25.33
N GLU A 331 5.31 10.36 25.68
CA GLU A 331 5.84 10.76 26.99
C GLU A 331 6.66 12.06 26.94
N LYS A 332 7.59 12.19 25.98
CA LYS A 332 8.44 13.37 25.85
C LYS A 332 7.67 14.62 25.37
N PRO A 333 8.22 15.83 25.61
CA PRO A 333 7.72 17.05 25.00
C PRO A 333 7.62 16.91 23.49
N ARG A 334 6.50 17.37 22.94
CA ARG A 334 6.10 17.09 21.55
C ARG A 334 5.24 18.21 20.99
N LEU A 335 5.06 18.21 19.68
CA LEU A 335 4.07 19.04 18.98
C LEU A 335 2.89 18.17 18.56
N GLU A 336 1.68 18.56 18.98
CA GLU A 336 0.43 17.94 18.55
C GLU A 336 -0.33 18.88 17.62
N ILE A 337 -0.75 18.35 16.47
CA ILE A 337 -1.43 19.11 15.42
C ILE A 337 -2.75 18.41 15.11
N LYS A 338 -3.85 19.15 15.22
CA LYS A 338 -5.16 18.64 14.83
C LYS A 338 -5.27 18.62 13.32
N LEU A 339 -5.70 17.50 12.77
CA LEU A 339 -5.96 17.34 11.34
C LEU A 339 -7.38 17.83 11.04
N GLU A 340 -7.55 18.60 9.96
CA GLU A 340 -8.82 19.20 9.56
C GLU A 340 -9.27 18.74 8.16
N ASP A 341 -8.60 19.21 7.12
CA ASP A 341 -8.86 18.85 5.72
C ASP A 341 -7.56 18.37 5.07
N MET A 342 -7.04 17.27 5.63
CA MET A 342 -5.71 16.81 5.32
C MET A 342 -5.61 16.04 4.00
N ASN A 343 -4.46 16.17 3.35
CA ASN A 343 -4.01 15.33 2.26
C ASN A 343 -2.56 14.89 2.50
N MET A 344 -2.32 13.57 2.46
CA MET A 344 -1.03 12.99 2.86
C MET A 344 -0.41 12.07 1.81
N SER A 345 0.91 11.96 1.85
CA SER A 345 1.69 10.96 1.12
C SER A 345 2.75 10.34 2.02
N PHE A 346 2.91 9.02 1.97
CA PHE A 346 3.86 8.26 2.78
C PHE A 346 4.33 7.01 2.05
N ASP A 347 5.35 6.33 2.58
CA ASP A 347 5.72 4.99 2.14
C ASP A 347 4.84 3.96 2.87
N PRO A 348 3.98 3.20 2.17
CA PRO A 348 3.05 2.27 2.81
C PRO A 348 3.67 0.98 3.36
N VAL A 349 4.97 0.73 3.15
CA VAL A 349 5.65 -0.49 3.61
C VAL A 349 6.31 -0.33 4.98
N ASN A 350 6.67 0.90 5.34
CA ASN A 350 7.37 1.23 6.58
C ASN A 350 6.54 1.84 7.73
N PRO A 351 5.20 2.03 7.68
CA PRO A 351 4.47 2.46 8.86
C PRO A 351 4.65 1.44 9.99
N ILE A 352 4.79 1.95 11.21
CA ILE A 352 5.05 1.19 12.42
C ILE A 352 3.84 1.36 13.33
N PRO A 353 2.92 0.39 13.36
CA PRO A 353 1.77 0.47 14.23
C PRO A 353 2.20 0.30 15.69
N LEU A 354 1.76 1.19 16.58
CA LEU A 354 2.03 1.05 18.02
C LEU A 354 1.03 0.09 18.66
N ASP A 355 -0.25 0.41 18.52
CA ASP A 355 -1.42 -0.39 18.86
C ASP A 355 -2.68 0.26 18.24
N VAL A 356 -3.81 -0.45 18.24
CA VAL A 356 -5.11 0.00 17.74
C VAL A 356 -5.59 1.30 18.41
N ASP A 357 -5.24 1.51 19.68
CA ASP A 357 -5.65 2.68 20.47
C ASP A 357 -4.65 3.84 20.43
N GLU A 358 -3.39 3.57 20.06
CA GLU A 358 -2.31 4.56 20.06
C GLU A 358 -2.05 5.14 18.66
N GLY A 359 -2.30 4.35 17.62
CA GLY A 359 -2.13 4.74 16.23
C GLY A 359 -0.86 4.21 15.58
N THR A 360 -0.40 4.90 14.53
CA THR A 360 0.69 4.43 13.67
C THR A 360 1.75 5.50 13.48
N VAL A 361 3.02 5.13 13.66
CA VAL A 361 4.17 5.98 13.38
C VAL A 361 4.57 5.83 11.92
N TYR A 362 4.71 6.95 11.23
CA TYR A 362 5.18 7.03 9.86
C TYR A 362 6.61 7.58 9.87
N PRO A 363 7.64 6.77 9.56
CA PRO A 363 9.04 7.22 9.54
C PRO A 363 9.28 8.43 8.63
N THR A 364 8.59 8.45 7.49
CA THR A 364 8.53 9.56 6.54
C THR A 364 7.09 9.79 6.13
N ILE A 365 6.65 11.05 6.15
CA ILE A 365 5.31 11.43 5.74
C ILE A 365 5.31 12.90 5.32
N ARG A 366 4.45 13.21 4.37
CA ARG A 366 4.10 14.58 4.03
C ARG A 366 2.60 14.77 4.24
N ILE A 367 2.21 15.80 4.97
CA ILE A 367 0.81 16.15 5.22
C ILE A 367 0.63 17.61 4.83
N SER A 368 -0.35 17.88 3.97
CA SER A 368 -0.84 19.23 3.70
C SER A 368 -2.23 19.38 4.30
N ASP A 369 -2.49 20.50 4.95
CA ASP A 369 -3.75 20.81 5.62
C ASP A 369 -3.91 22.34 5.71
N ASN A 370 -4.98 22.82 6.32
CA ASN A 370 -5.28 24.24 6.50
C ASN A 370 -4.17 25.00 7.25
N TRP A 371 -3.53 24.36 8.22
CA TRP A 371 -2.44 24.97 9.01
C TRP A 371 -1.12 25.09 8.23
N GLY A 372 -0.94 24.33 7.16
CA GLY A 372 0.32 24.32 6.42
C GLY A 372 0.71 22.95 5.87
N ILE A 373 2.01 22.77 5.66
CA ILE A 373 2.59 21.54 5.11
C ILE A 373 3.64 21.00 6.06
N LEU A 374 3.38 19.85 6.67
CA LEU A 374 4.36 19.05 7.41
C LEU A 374 5.12 18.15 6.42
N THR A 375 6.44 18.22 6.45
CA THR A 375 7.32 17.30 5.75
C THR A 375 8.25 16.62 6.76
N VAL A 376 8.13 15.30 6.87
CA VAL A 376 8.94 14.45 7.73
C VAL A 376 9.86 13.62 6.84
N THR A 377 11.16 13.88 6.93
CA THR A 377 12.20 13.14 6.19
C THR A 377 13.00 12.21 7.10
N GLY A 378 12.76 12.28 8.42
CA GLY A 378 13.36 11.42 9.42
C GLY A 378 12.72 11.67 10.79
N GLY A 379 13.05 10.86 11.79
CA GLY A 379 12.52 11.00 13.14
C GLY A 379 11.07 10.53 13.32
N GLY A 380 10.25 10.53 12.27
CA GLY A 380 8.89 9.99 12.23
C GLY A 380 7.80 10.93 12.75
N ALA A 381 6.55 10.58 12.43
CA ALA A 381 5.34 11.23 12.98
C ALA A 381 4.31 10.18 13.37
N LEU A 382 3.70 10.32 14.55
CA LEU A 382 2.61 9.47 15.01
C LEU A 382 1.27 10.07 14.53
N LEU A 383 0.48 9.28 13.81
CA LEU A 383 -0.92 9.62 13.54
C LEU A 383 -1.82 8.82 14.46
N SER A 384 -2.76 9.52 15.10
CA SER A 384 -3.73 8.90 16.01
C SER A 384 -4.72 8.00 15.24
N PRO A 385 -5.39 7.06 15.92
CA PRO A 385 -6.52 6.33 15.33
C PRO A 385 -7.57 7.31 14.78
N GLY A 386 -8.15 6.98 13.63
CA GLY A 386 -9.11 7.83 12.94
C GLY A 386 -8.53 9.11 12.32
N LEU A 387 -7.19 9.28 12.33
CA LEU A 387 -6.48 10.39 11.67
C LEU A 387 -6.91 11.77 12.19
N VAL A 388 -7.08 11.88 13.51
CA VAL A 388 -7.53 13.12 14.17
C VAL A 388 -6.36 14.04 14.52
N TRP A 389 -5.22 13.46 14.89
CA TRP A 389 -4.02 14.18 15.28
C TRP A 389 -2.80 13.62 14.58
N VAL A 390 -1.84 14.50 14.27
CA VAL A 390 -0.46 14.14 13.99
C VAL A 390 0.43 14.70 15.11
N VAL A 391 1.38 13.88 15.54
CA VAL A 391 2.31 14.19 16.61
C VAL A 391 3.73 14.03 16.10
N VAL A 392 4.55 15.06 16.33
CA VAL A 392 5.99 15.07 16.03
C VAL A 392 6.78 15.45 17.28
N SER A 393 8.09 15.21 17.26
CA SER A 393 8.98 15.57 18.38
C SER A 393 8.96 17.07 18.68
N GLU A 394 9.51 17.48 19.83
CA GLU A 394 9.57 18.90 20.22
C GLU A 394 10.19 19.78 19.09
N PRO A 395 9.58 20.94 18.78
CA PRO A 395 10.18 21.92 17.86
C PRO A 395 11.55 22.39 18.37
N VAL A 396 12.50 22.53 17.45
CA VAL A 396 13.84 23.08 17.71
C VAL A 396 13.87 24.58 17.40
N GLU A 397 13.27 24.99 16.28
CA GLU A 397 13.16 26.40 15.89
C GLU A 397 11.71 26.74 15.52
N ILE A 398 11.24 27.90 16.01
CA ILE A 398 9.88 28.40 15.77
C ILE A 398 9.99 29.77 15.11
N GLY A 399 9.75 29.83 13.81
CA GLY A 399 9.64 31.06 13.03
C GLY A 399 8.18 31.46 12.76
N GLU A 400 7.99 32.57 12.04
CA GLU A 400 6.64 33.05 11.67
C GLU A 400 5.99 32.22 10.55
N ASP A 401 6.78 31.81 9.55
CA ASP A 401 6.31 31.06 8.38
C ASP A 401 6.88 29.63 8.31
N GLU A 402 7.82 29.27 9.18
CA GLU A 402 8.46 27.95 9.22
C GLU A 402 8.74 27.52 10.66
N ILE A 403 8.47 26.24 10.94
CA ILE A 403 8.82 25.58 12.22
C ILE A 403 9.62 24.33 11.88
N THR A 404 10.72 24.11 12.59
CA THR A 404 11.58 22.95 12.37
C THR A 404 11.77 22.15 13.65
N GLY A 405 11.94 20.84 13.48
CA GLY A 405 12.39 19.94 14.53
C GLY A 405 13.29 18.86 13.98
N GLU A 406 13.58 17.85 14.80
CA GLU A 406 14.49 16.78 14.41
C GLU A 406 13.89 15.89 13.30
N GLY A 407 14.33 16.13 12.06
CA GLY A 407 13.93 15.34 10.89
C GLY A 407 12.58 15.75 10.27
N TRP A 408 11.98 16.85 10.74
CA TRP A 408 10.72 17.37 10.22
C TRP A 408 10.71 18.89 10.13
N ARG A 409 9.90 19.42 9.21
CA ARG A 409 9.62 20.86 9.06
C ARG A 409 8.15 21.11 8.74
N ILE A 410 7.66 22.28 9.12
CA ILE A 410 6.32 22.77 8.80
C ILE A 410 6.46 24.09 8.05
N GLU A 411 5.98 24.15 6.81
CA GLU A 411 5.65 25.43 6.15
C GLU A 411 4.30 25.90 6.72
N LEU A 412 4.31 26.99 7.49
CA LEU A 412 3.14 27.45 8.24
C LEU A 412 2.30 28.43 7.40
N ASN A 413 0.99 28.18 7.33
CA ASN A 413 0.08 29.14 6.71
C ASN A 413 -0.20 30.32 7.63
N LYS A 414 -0.44 31.49 7.02
CA LYS A 414 -0.83 32.70 7.77
C LYS A 414 -2.07 32.44 8.61
N GLY A 415 -2.04 32.94 9.85
CA GLY A 415 -3.13 32.78 10.79
C GLY A 415 -3.00 31.55 11.70
N TYR A 416 -1.90 30.80 11.62
CA TYR A 416 -1.57 29.74 12.58
C TYR A 416 -0.32 30.10 13.38
N TYR A 417 -0.18 29.53 14.58
CA TYR A 417 0.98 29.66 15.47
C TYR A 417 1.03 28.50 16.47
N LEU A 418 2.18 28.31 17.13
CA LEU A 418 2.31 27.33 18.21
C LEU A 418 2.09 27.94 19.59
N GLU A 419 1.38 27.22 20.45
CA GLU A 419 1.20 27.55 21.86
C GLU A 419 1.71 26.41 22.74
N LYS A 420 2.43 26.72 23.82
CA LYS A 420 2.89 25.71 24.78
C LYS A 420 1.83 25.51 25.86
N ASN A 421 1.39 24.27 26.06
CA ASN A 421 0.41 23.92 27.08
C ASN A 421 1.07 23.72 28.46
N ASN A 422 0.24 23.53 29.50
CA ASN A 422 0.70 23.35 30.89
C ASN A 422 1.53 22.07 31.11
N GLN A 423 1.48 21.10 30.20
CA GLN A 423 2.26 19.86 30.25
C GLN A 423 3.61 20.01 29.52
N GLY A 424 3.89 21.16 28.92
CA GLY A 424 5.12 21.41 28.18
C GLY A 424 5.07 20.96 26.71
N ASN A 425 3.92 20.52 26.21
CA ASN A 425 3.72 20.19 24.78
C ASN A 425 3.33 21.44 23.99
N TYR A 426 3.63 21.44 22.70
CA TYR A 426 3.20 22.47 21.75
C TYR A 426 1.91 22.03 21.06
N LEU A 427 1.02 22.98 20.83
CA LEU A 427 -0.23 22.81 20.11
C LEU A 427 -0.26 23.76 18.92
N MET A 428 -0.70 23.28 17.77
CA MET A 428 -1.01 24.13 16.61
C MET A 428 -2.34 24.85 16.83
N THR A 429 -2.31 26.19 16.85
CA THR A 429 -3.48 27.03 17.12
C THR A 429 -3.74 28.02 15.99
N LYS A 430 -5.01 28.20 15.65
CA LYS A 430 -5.47 29.24 14.71
C LYS A 430 -5.68 30.55 15.44
N LYS A 431 -5.10 31.65 14.94
CA LYS A 431 -5.39 33.02 15.39
C LYS A 431 -6.89 33.25 15.26
N LYS A 432 -7.53 33.66 16.36
CA LYS A 432 -8.91 34.14 16.28
C LYS A 432 -8.89 35.40 15.43
N ASN A 433 -9.74 35.46 14.40
CA ASN A 433 -9.96 36.71 13.67
C ASN A 433 -10.49 37.73 14.68
N GLU A 434 -9.73 38.81 14.90
CA GLU A 434 -10.24 40.01 15.57
C GLU A 434 -11.24 40.74 14.69
#